data_AF-A0A842YE45-F1
#
_entry.id   AF-A0A842YE45-F1
#
_cell.length_a   1.000
_cell.length_b   1.000
_cell.length_c   1.000
_cell.angle_alpha   90.00
_cell.angle_beta   90.00
_cell.angle_gamma   90.00
#
_symmetry.space_group_name_H-M   'P 1'
#
loop_
_entity.id
_entity.type
_entity.pdbx_description
1 polymer ?
#
loop_
_entity_poly.entity_id
_entity_poly.type
_entity_poly.pdbx_seq_one_letter_code
_entity_poly.pdbx_strand_id
1 'polypeptide(L)' 'MKVEILSEKENKLLGRKEIAFQIDHIGARSPSRADIRSKIVAQFNADASSVAIST' A
#
# COMPACT_ATOMS: atom_id res chain seq x y z
N MET A 1 -4.63 -9.01 9.68
CA MET A 1 -4.25 -8.02 8.65
C MET A 1 -4.49 -8.62 7.27
N LYS A 2 -5.69 -8.40 6.73
CA LYS A 2 -6.01 -8.66 5.33
C LYS A 2 -5.87 -7.33 4.58
N VAL A 3 -5.16 -7.33 3.47
CA VAL A 3 -5.02 -6.14 2.61
C VAL A 3 -5.90 -6.40 1.39
N GLU A 4 -6.91 -5.57 1.20
CA GLU A 4 -7.76 -5.59 0.01
C GLU A 4 -7.41 -4.38 -0.85
N ILE A 5 -7.12 -4.62 -2.13
CA ILE A 5 -6.84 -3.55 -3.09
C ILE A 5 -8.18 -3.16 -3.70
N LEU A 6 -8.62 -1.93 -3.41
CA LEU A 6 -9.90 -1.40 -3.88
C LEU A 6 -9.78 -0.81 -5.28
N SER A 7 -8.65 -0.17 -5.58
CA SER A 7 -8.44 0.49 -6.87
C SER A 7 -6.96 0.59 -7.19
N GLU A 8 -6.64 0.41 -8.46
CA GLU A 8 -5.31 0.62 -9.01
C GLU A 8 -5.44 1.57 -10.19
N LYS A 9 -4.79 2.73 -10.08
CA LYS A 9 -4.80 3.76 -11.11
C LYS A 9 -3.38 4.10 -11.50
N GLU A 10 -3.02 3.77 -12.73
CA GLU A 10 -1.72 4.14 -13.29
C GLU A 10 -1.78 5.56 -13.86
N ASN A 11 -1.01 6.48 -13.28
CA ASN A 11 -0.90 7.85 -13.75
C ASN A 11 0.35 8.01 -14.60
N LYS A 12 0.22 7.74 -15.91
CA LYS A 12 1.31 7.85 -16.89
C LYS A 12 1.91 9.25 -17.01
N LEU A 13 1.13 10.30 -16.73
CA LEU A 13 1.60 11.68 -16.79
C LEU A 13 2.57 12.02 -15.64
N LEU A 14 2.34 11.44 -14.47
CA LEU A 14 3.18 11.62 -13.28
C LEU A 14 4.17 10.45 -13.06
N GLY A 15 4.15 9.44 -13.92
CA GLY A 15 4.98 8.24 -13.80
C GLY A 15 4.77 7.48 -12.49
N ARG A 16 3.56 7.56 -11.89
CA ARG A 16 3.26 6.96 -10.59
C ARG A 16 2.01 6.10 -10.63
N LYS A 17 2.01 5.06 -9.80
CA LYS A 17 0.84 4.20 -9.58
C LYS A 17 0.15 4.61 -8.29
N GLU A 18 -1.11 4.99 -8.37
CA GLU A 18 -1.95 5.29 -7.23
C GLU A 18 -2.75 4.04 -6.88
N ILE A 19 -2.57 3.53 -5.67
CA ILE A 19 -3.20 2.30 -5.20
C ILE A 19 -4.07 2.65 -4.00
N ALA A 20 -5.38 2.47 -4.12
CA ALA A 20 -6.29 2.52 -3.00
C ALA A 20 -6.40 1.13 -2.39
N PHE A 21 -6.08 1.00 -1.12
CA PHE A 21 -6.14 -0.25 -0.40
C PHE A 21 -6.88 -0.07 0.94
N GLN A 22 -7.55 -1.12 1.37
CA GLN A 22 -8.19 -1.23 2.66
C GLN A 22 -7.46 -2.28 3.49
N ILE A 23 -7.31 -2.01 4.79
CA ILE A 23 -6.61 -2.90 5.71
C ILE A 23 -7.54 -3.32 6.84
N ASP A 24 -7.96 -4.57 6.77
CA ASP A 24 -8.75 -5.18 7.83
C ASP A 24 -7.80 -5.80 8.87
N HIS A 25 -7.82 -5.21 10.06
CA HIS A 25 -7.02 -5.62 11.21
C HIS A 25 -7.89 -6.02 12.40
N ILE A 26 -8.98 -6.76 12.14
CA ILE A 26 -9.92 -7.24 13.16
C ILE A 26 -9.16 -8.06 14.22
N GLY A 27 -9.24 -7.63 15.48
CA GLY A 27 -8.62 -8.30 16.64
C GLY A 27 -7.12 -8.03 16.84
N ALA A 28 -6.50 -7.19 16.02
CA ALA A 28 -5.08 -6.82 16.14
C ALA A 28 -4.92 -5.30 16.30
N ARG A 29 -3.76 -4.86 16.81
CA ARG A 29 -3.40 -3.44 16.84
C ARG A 29 -3.42 -2.86 15.43
N SER A 30 -3.83 -1.60 15.30
CA SER A 30 -3.74 -0.87 14.02
C SER A 30 -2.33 -0.98 13.45
N PRO A 31 -2.17 -1.49 12.22
CA PRO A 31 -0.86 -1.79 11.66
C PRO A 31 -0.03 -0.53 11.54
N SER A 32 1.28 -0.66 11.74
CA SER A 32 2.19 0.47 11.56
C SER A 32 2.35 0.79 10.07
N ARG A 33 2.62 2.06 9.73
CA ARG A 33 2.92 2.46 8.34
C ARG A 33 4.10 1.67 7.76
N ALA A 34 5.05 1.24 8.60
CA ALA A 34 6.20 0.44 8.18
C ALA A 34 5.77 -0.97 7.73
N ASP A 35 4.92 -1.65 8.50
CA ASP A 35 4.40 -2.98 8.15
C ASP A 35 3.59 -2.94 6.85
N ILE A 36 2.78 -1.88 6.67
CA ILE A 36 1.99 -1.66 5.46
C ILE A 36 2.92 -1.45 4.26
N ARG A 37 3.94 -0.59 4.41
CA ARG A 37 4.93 -0.34 3.35
C ARG A 37 5.63 -1.63 2.95
N SER A 38 6.11 -2.43 3.91
CA SER A 38 6.78 -3.70 3.62
C SER A 38 5.88 -4.68 2.87
N LYS A 39 4.58 -4.75 3.20
CA LYS A 39 3.64 -5.59 2.45
C LYS A 39 3.40 -5.10 1.03
N ILE A 40 3.21 -3.79 0.85
CA ILE A 40 3.02 -3.20 -0.49
C ILE A 40 4.26 -3.39 -1.35
N VAL A 41 5.45 -3.15 -0.79
CA VAL A 41 6.74 -3.41 -1.43
C VAL A 41 6.85 -4.87 -1.88
N ALA A 42 6.54 -5.82 -1.00
CA ALA A 42 6.60 -7.25 -1.34
C ALA A 42 5.56 -7.64 -2.40
N GLN A 43 4.35 -7.07 -2.36
CA GLN A 43 3.26 -7.42 -3.26
C GLN A 43 3.40 -6.80 -4.66
N PHE A 44 3.97 -5.60 -4.75
CA PHE A 44 4.19 -4.89 -6.01
C PHE A 44 5.63 -4.96 -6.51
N ASN A 45 6.51 -5.66 -5.78
CA ASN A 45 7.95 -5.76 -6.04
C ASN A 45 8.59 -4.37 -6.28
N ALA A 46 8.12 -3.37 -5.54
CA ALA A 46 8.49 -1.96 -5.69
C ALA A 46 9.60 -1.58 -4.70
N ASP A 47 10.40 -0.57 -5.02
CA ASP A 47 11.45 -0.11 -4.11
C ASP A 47 10.85 0.58 -2.88
N ALA A 48 11.29 0.24 -1.66
CA ALA A 48 10.75 0.80 -0.43
C ALA A 48 10.90 2.34 -0.33
N SER A 49 11.89 2.92 -1.03
CA SER A 49 12.08 4.36 -1.14
C SER A 49 11.05 5.03 -2.05
N SER A 50 10.48 4.29 -3.00
CA SER A 50 9.51 4.78 -3.99
C SER A 50 8.06 4.71 -3.51
N VAL A 51 7.78 4.00 -2.41
CA VAL A 51 6.44 3.81 -1.86
C VAL A 51 6.12 4.87 -0.80
N ALA A 52 5.19 5.78 -1.11
CA ALA A 52 4.64 6.75 -0.17
C ALA A 52 3.22 6.35 0.28
N ILE A 53 2.96 6.38 1.59
CA ILE A 53 1.64 6.13 2.17
C ILE A 53 1.09 7.45 2.70
N SER A 54 0.03 7.97 2.07
CA SER A 54 -0.78 9.08 2.59
C SER A 54 -1.99 8.52 3.32
N THR A 55 -2.31 9.07 4.50
CA THR A 55 -3.46 8.66 5.34
C THR A 55 -4.63 9.59 5.13
#